data_AF-A0A7Y0MFX2-F1
#
_entry.id   AF-A0A7Y0MFX2-F1
#
_cell.length_a   1.000
_cell.length_b   1.000
_cell.length_c   1.000
_cell.angle_alpha   90.00
_cell.angle_beta   90.00
_cell.angle_gamma   90.00
#
_symmetry.space_group_name_H-M   'P 1'
#
loop_
_entity.id
_entity.type
_entity.pdbx_description
1 polymer ?
#
loop_
_entity_poly.entity_id
_entity_poly.type
_entity_poly.pdbx_seq_one_letter_code
_entity_poly.pdbx_strand_id
1 'polypeptide(L)'
;MTTPVISVAAEALVEDVVQMLGKHRISAVPVVDNEQHVVGLVSEYDLLATPGVTAAQVMTSSVISVTTETAISDIRQLLVNQWIARVPVLENGRLVGIVSRADIVALLATEWVCGACGEPVRGEHPPKACPKCGADSERFVLHEQPPGP
;
A
#
# COMPACT_ATOMS: atom_id res chain seq x y z
N MET A 1 3.32 -4.63 2.19
CA MET A 1 2.09 -3.87 2.59
C MET A 1 2.43 -3.06 3.81
N THR A 2 2.20 -1.75 3.81
CA THR A 2 2.55 -0.92 4.97
C THR A 2 1.43 -0.93 6.01
N THR A 3 1.77 -1.25 7.26
CA THR A 3 0.94 -1.11 8.47
C THR A 3 1.80 -0.56 9.62
N PRO A 4 1.28 0.32 10.50
CA PRO A 4 -0.07 0.87 10.56
C PRO A 4 -0.36 1.88 9.44
N VAL A 5 -1.61 1.95 9.00
CA VAL A 5 -2.03 2.89 7.96
C VAL A 5 -2.26 4.26 8.57
N ILE A 6 -1.54 5.26 8.05
CA ILE A 6 -1.79 6.65 8.37
C ILE A 6 -3.12 7.04 7.71
N SER A 7 -4.09 7.49 8.51
CA SER A 7 -5.43 7.93 8.10
C SER A 7 -5.88 9.13 8.94
N VAL A 8 -6.91 9.84 8.49
CA VAL A 8 -7.51 10.99 9.19
C VAL A 8 -9.01 10.80 9.36
N ALA A 9 -9.60 11.42 10.39
CA ALA A 9 -11.04 11.51 10.54
C ALA A 9 -11.64 12.53 9.55
N ALA A 10 -12.92 12.38 9.22
CA ALA A 10 -13.64 13.28 8.31
C ALA A 10 -13.65 14.74 8.79
N GLU A 11 -13.73 14.94 10.09
CA GLU A 11 -13.72 16.24 10.77
C GLU A 11 -12.32 16.83 10.99
N ALA A 12 -11.25 16.09 10.66
CA ALA A 12 -9.89 16.57 10.84
C ALA A 12 -9.66 17.87 10.07
N LEU A 13 -8.92 18.81 10.66
CA LEU A 13 -8.64 20.08 10.00
C LEU A 13 -7.69 19.87 8.84
N VAL A 14 -7.86 20.66 7.78
CA VAL A 14 -6.98 20.66 6.61
C VAL A 14 -5.51 20.88 7.02
N GLU A 15 -5.25 21.70 8.03
CA GLU A 15 -3.90 21.91 8.55
C GLU A 15 -3.29 20.61 9.13
N ASP A 16 -4.07 19.82 9.87
CA ASP A 16 -3.62 18.54 10.41
C ASP A 16 -3.28 17.56 9.28
N VAL A 17 -4.10 17.54 8.22
CA VAL A 17 -3.86 16.74 7.01
C VAL A 17 -2.54 17.15 6.35
N VAL A 18 -2.32 18.45 6.13
CA VAL A 18 -1.08 18.97 5.54
C VAL A 18 0.15 18.57 6.37
N GLN A 19 0.08 18.76 7.69
CA GLN A 19 1.17 18.38 8.59
C GLN A 19 1.46 16.88 8.53
N MET A 20 0.41 16.05 8.46
CA MET A 20 0.53 14.60 8.34
C MET A 20 1.20 14.19 7.03
N LEU A 21 0.75 14.73 5.89
CA LEU A 21 1.33 14.44 4.58
C LEU A 21 2.83 14.80 4.54
N GLY A 22 3.17 16.00 5.03
CA GLY A 22 4.55 16.48 5.08
C GLY A 22 5.44 15.66 6.01
N LYS A 23 4.99 15.40 7.24
CA LYS A 23 5.75 14.64 8.26
C LYS A 23 6.06 13.22 7.80
N HIS A 24 5.08 12.56 7.19
CA HIS A 24 5.20 11.16 6.78
C HIS A 24 5.69 10.98 5.34
N ARG A 25 5.95 12.08 4.62
CA ARG A 25 6.37 12.09 3.21
C ARG A 25 5.43 11.26 2.34
N ILE A 26 4.12 11.44 2.55
CA ILE A 26 3.07 10.77 1.81
C ILE A 26 2.25 11.81 1.03
N SER A 27 1.81 11.45 -0.18
CA SER A 27 1.12 12.37 -1.09
C SER A 27 -0.41 12.33 -0.98
N ALA A 28 -0.94 11.36 -0.22
CA ALA A 28 -2.35 11.22 0.03
C ALA A 28 -2.60 10.37 1.29
N VAL A 29 -3.75 10.60 1.91
CA VAL A 29 -4.20 9.94 3.13
C VAL A 29 -5.68 9.54 3.03
N PRO A 30 -6.05 8.30 3.41
CA PRO A 30 -7.44 7.91 3.55
C PRO A 30 -8.15 8.70 4.66
N VAL A 31 -9.40 9.08 4.38
CA VAL A 31 -10.33 9.63 5.36
C VAL A 31 -11.24 8.51 5.84
N VAL A 32 -11.34 8.35 7.15
CA VAL A 32 -12.14 7.30 7.79
C VAL A 32 -13.21 7.87 8.71
N ASP A 33 -14.30 7.12 8.89
CA ASP A 33 -15.29 7.38 9.93
C ASP A 33 -14.85 6.82 11.30
N ASN A 34 -15.73 6.96 12.29
CA ASN A 34 -15.51 6.46 13.65
C ASN A 34 -15.40 4.92 13.74
N GLU A 35 -15.88 4.19 12.75
CA GLU A 35 -15.83 2.73 12.66
C GLU A 35 -14.65 2.22 11.83
N GLN A 36 -13.79 3.12 11.34
CA GLN A 36 -12.64 2.87 10.45
C GLN A 36 -13.02 2.49 9.01
N HIS A 37 -14.24 2.81 8.57
CA HIS A 37 -14.61 2.71 7.17
C HIS A 37 -14.03 3.88 6.38
N VAL A 38 -13.52 3.61 5.18
CA VAL A 38 -13.02 4.66 4.30
C VAL A 38 -14.21 5.42 3.69
N VAL A 39 -14.28 6.72 3.98
CA VAL A 39 -15.31 7.64 3.47
C VAL A 39 -14.78 8.60 2.42
N GLY A 40 -13.45 8.67 2.25
CA GLY A 40 -12.82 9.49 1.23
C GLY A 40 -11.30 9.37 1.21
N LEU A 41 -10.67 10.14 0.32
CA LEU A 41 -9.23 10.31 0.22
C LEU A 41 -8.92 11.80 0.13
N VAL A 42 -7.90 12.26 0.84
CA VAL A 42 -7.33 13.59 0.65
C VAL A 42 -5.90 13.46 0.14
N SER A 43 -5.65 14.04 -1.02
CA SER A 43 -4.33 14.14 -1.65
C SER A 43 -3.81 15.58 -1.65
N GLU A 44 -2.53 15.74 -1.98
CA GLU A 44 -1.95 17.07 -2.23
C GLU A 44 -2.75 17.85 -3.29
N TYR A 45 -3.30 17.16 -4.30
CA TYR A 45 -4.15 17.79 -5.30
C TYR A 45 -5.43 18.35 -4.68
N ASP A 46 -6.13 17.56 -3.86
CA ASP A 46 -7.37 17.98 -3.21
C ASP A 46 -7.16 19.23 -2.34
N LEU A 47 -6.06 19.25 -1.59
CA LEU A 47 -5.66 20.37 -0.72
C LEU A 47 -5.38 21.67 -1.50
N LEU A 48 -4.94 21.56 -2.77
CA LEU A 48 -4.64 22.70 -3.63
C LEU A 48 -5.83 23.14 -4.48
N ALA A 49 -6.66 22.18 -4.90
CA ALA A 49 -7.74 22.39 -5.86
C ALA A 49 -9.08 22.74 -5.19
N THR A 50 -9.30 22.28 -3.96
CA THR A 50 -10.59 22.39 -3.27
C THR A 50 -10.45 23.21 -1.99
N PRO A 51 -11.12 24.38 -1.89
CA PRO A 51 -11.11 25.14 -0.65
C PRO A 51 -11.96 24.46 0.43
N GLY A 52 -11.45 24.39 1.65
CA GLY A 52 -12.17 23.82 2.79
C GLY A 52 -11.38 23.93 4.08
N VAL A 53 -12.06 23.68 5.20
CA VAL A 53 -11.47 23.71 6.54
C VAL A 53 -11.24 22.30 7.07
N THR A 54 -12.06 21.33 6.64
CA THR A 54 -12.02 19.94 7.12
C THR A 54 -11.72 18.96 5.98
N ALA A 55 -11.22 17.77 6.33
CA ALA A 55 -10.98 16.68 5.38
C ALA A 55 -12.25 16.34 4.58
N ALA A 56 -13.42 16.25 5.23
CA ALA A 56 -14.69 15.97 4.57
C ALA A 56 -15.08 16.98 3.49
N GLN A 57 -14.66 18.24 3.62
CA GLN A 57 -14.97 19.30 2.65
C GLN A 57 -14.08 19.27 1.42
N VAL A 58 -12.86 18.73 1.56
CA VAL A 58 -11.87 18.72 0.48
C VAL A 58 -11.67 17.34 -0.15
N MET A 59 -12.07 16.27 0.54
CA MET A 59 -11.82 14.90 0.10
C MET A 59 -12.54 14.53 -1.19
N THR A 60 -11.92 13.63 -1.95
CA THR A 60 -12.62 12.87 -2.99
C THR A 60 -13.30 11.65 -2.35
N SER A 61 -14.62 11.54 -2.48
CA SER A 61 -15.41 10.44 -1.87
C SER A 61 -15.36 9.12 -2.65
N SER A 62 -15.10 9.16 -3.96
CA SER A 62 -15.02 7.96 -4.81
C SER A 62 -13.63 7.33 -4.71
N VAL A 63 -13.38 6.60 -3.62
CA VAL A 63 -12.08 5.97 -3.37
C VAL A 63 -11.96 4.66 -4.12
N ILE A 64 -11.05 4.62 -5.10
CA ILE A 64 -10.60 3.36 -5.68
C ILE A 64 -9.83 2.60 -4.60
N SER A 65 -10.26 1.37 -4.29
CA SER A 65 -9.69 0.52 -3.26
C SER A 65 -9.57 -0.93 -3.73
N VAL A 66 -8.81 -1.74 -3.00
CA VAL A 66 -8.67 -3.19 -3.21
C VAL A 66 -8.93 -3.94 -1.90
N THR A 67 -8.99 -5.27 -1.96
CA THR A 67 -9.20 -6.13 -0.79
C THR A 67 -7.93 -6.92 -0.45
N THR A 68 -7.89 -7.55 0.73
CA THR A 68 -6.80 -8.47 1.12
C THR A 68 -6.62 -9.64 0.16
N GLU A 69 -7.69 -10.01 -0.54
CA GLU A 69 -7.71 -11.12 -1.51
C GLU A 69 -7.37 -10.67 -2.94
N THR A 70 -7.21 -9.37 -3.18
CA THR A 70 -6.94 -8.85 -4.54
C THR A 70 -5.51 -9.22 -4.96
N ALA A 71 -5.40 -9.87 -6.13
CA ALA A 71 -4.11 -10.32 -6.64
C ALA A 71 -3.17 -9.14 -6.94
N ILE A 72 -1.87 -9.32 -6.68
CA ILE A 72 -0.83 -8.32 -6.93
C ILE A 72 -0.80 -7.87 -8.40
N SER A 73 -1.10 -8.78 -9.35
CA SER A 73 -1.21 -8.46 -10.77
C SER A 73 -2.28 -7.40 -11.05
N ASP A 74 -3.40 -7.50 -10.35
CA ASP A 74 -4.57 -6.65 -10.54
C ASP A 74 -4.34 -5.30 -9.88
N ILE A 75 -3.74 -5.30 -8.68
CA ILE A 75 -3.27 -4.08 -8.01
C ILE A 75 -2.29 -3.33 -8.92
N ARG A 76 -1.30 -4.03 -9.50
CA ARG A 76 -0.34 -3.42 -10.44
C ARG A 76 -1.05 -2.80 -11.64
N GLN A 77 -1.97 -3.54 -12.26
CA GLN A 77 -2.71 -3.05 -13.42
C GLN A 77 -3.57 -1.83 -13.06
N LEU A 78 -4.20 -1.84 -11.88
CA LEU A 78 -4.95 -0.71 -11.35
C LEU A 78 -4.08 0.53 -11.18
N LEU A 79 -2.92 0.41 -10.51
CA LEU A 79 -1.99 1.52 -10.28
C LEU A 79 -1.49 2.14 -11.59
N VAL A 80 -1.22 1.32 -12.61
CA VAL A 80 -0.77 1.77 -13.93
C VAL A 80 -1.90 2.43 -14.71
N ASN A 81 -3.03 1.74 -14.86
CA ASN A 81 -4.12 2.19 -15.73
C ASN A 81 -4.83 3.43 -15.18
N GLN A 82 -4.94 3.54 -13.86
CA GLN A 82 -5.59 4.67 -13.20
C GLN A 82 -4.62 5.79 -12.85
N TRP A 83 -3.32 5.65 -13.19
CA TRP A 83 -2.28 6.62 -12.88
C TRP A 83 -2.16 6.98 -11.39
N ILE A 84 -2.64 6.12 -10.49
CA ILE A 84 -2.62 6.32 -9.05
C ILE A 84 -1.31 5.80 -8.42
N ALA A 85 -0.79 6.50 -7.42
CA ALA A 85 0.49 6.14 -6.78
C ALA A 85 0.37 5.04 -5.74
N ARG A 86 -0.82 4.91 -5.15
CA ARG A 86 -1.14 3.99 -4.07
C ARG A 86 -2.64 3.74 -4.04
N VAL A 87 -3.02 2.64 -3.39
CA VAL A 87 -4.41 2.22 -3.23
C VAL A 87 -4.64 1.73 -1.80
N PRO A 88 -5.74 2.13 -1.14
CA PRO A 88 -6.16 1.55 0.14
C PRO A 88 -6.55 0.08 -0.01
N VAL A 89 -6.16 -0.73 0.98
CA VAL A 89 -6.59 -2.13 1.13
C VAL A 89 -7.66 -2.18 2.21
N LEU A 90 -8.82 -2.73 1.87
CA LEU A 90 -9.97 -2.83 2.73
C LEU A 90 -10.29 -4.28 3.10
N GLU A 91 -10.75 -4.50 4.32
CA GLU A 91 -11.37 -5.74 4.77
C GLU A 91 -12.74 -5.41 5.35
N ASN A 92 -13.81 -5.95 4.76
CA ASN A 92 -15.19 -5.63 5.14
C ASN A 92 -15.48 -4.11 5.18
N GLY A 93 -14.91 -3.35 4.25
CA GLY A 93 -15.03 -1.88 4.16
C GLY A 93 -14.11 -1.10 5.11
N ARG A 94 -13.43 -1.77 6.05
CA ARG A 94 -12.50 -1.14 6.98
C ARG A 94 -11.11 -1.02 6.38
N LEU A 95 -10.43 0.08 6.65
CA LEU A 95 -9.05 0.30 6.21
C LEU A 95 -8.08 -0.61 6.98
N VAL A 96 -7.39 -1.51 6.28
CA VAL A 96 -6.42 -2.44 6.89
C VAL A 96 -5.00 -2.28 6.36
N GLY A 97 -4.82 -1.66 5.19
CA GLY A 97 -3.50 -1.51 4.57
C GLY A 97 -3.46 -0.42 3.50
N ILE A 98 -2.25 -0.11 3.05
CA ILE A 98 -2.00 0.62 1.79
C ILE A 98 -0.98 -0.18 0.97
N VAL A 99 -1.21 -0.23 -0.34
CA VAL A 99 -0.24 -0.71 -1.33
C VAL A 99 0.10 0.41 -2.29
N SER A 100 1.39 0.70 -2.43
CA SER A 100 1.94 1.72 -3.32
C SER A 100 2.75 1.11 -4.46
N ARG A 101 3.08 1.92 -5.47
CA ARG A 101 4.03 1.51 -6.53
C ARG A 101 5.38 1.09 -5.94
N ALA A 102 5.83 1.73 -4.86
CA ALA A 102 7.08 1.37 -4.19
C ALA A 102 7.01 -0.04 -3.58
N ASP A 103 5.87 -0.41 -2.97
CA ASP A 103 5.66 -1.78 -2.48
C ASP A 103 5.72 -2.79 -3.64
N ILE A 104 5.07 -2.49 -4.77
CA ILE A 104 5.08 -3.36 -5.95
C ILE A 104 6.50 -3.50 -6.53
N VAL A 105 7.26 -2.40 -6.61
CA VAL A 105 8.65 -2.44 -7.10
C VAL A 105 9.54 -3.23 -6.16
N ALA A 106 9.41 -3.02 -4.84
CA ALA A 106 10.15 -3.78 -3.85
C ALA A 106 9.88 -5.29 -3.98
N LEU A 107 8.60 -5.69 -4.12
CA LEU A 107 8.22 -7.08 -4.36
C LEU A 107 8.86 -7.70 -5.62
N LEU A 108 9.07 -6.90 -6.66
CA LEU A 108 9.70 -7.38 -7.90
C LEU A 108 11.23 -7.47 -7.81
N ALA A 109 11.84 -6.69 -6.93
CA ALA A 109 13.29 -6.64 -6.71
C ALA A 109 13.77 -7.65 -5.65
N THR A 110 12.88 -8.15 -4.79
CA THR A 110 13.22 -9.12 -3.74
C THR A 110 12.97 -10.55 -4.19
N GLU A 111 14.04 -11.32 -4.33
CA GLU A 111 14.00 -12.74 -4.69
C GLU A 111 14.64 -13.57 -3.58
N TRP A 112 13.90 -14.57 -3.11
CA TRP A 112 14.36 -15.55 -2.14
C TRP A 112 14.67 -16.86 -2.86
N VAL A 113 15.79 -17.49 -2.54
CA VAL A 113 16.17 -18.78 -3.12
C VAL A 113 16.11 -19.85 -2.05
N CYS A 114 15.40 -20.94 -2.33
CA CYS A 114 15.35 -22.09 -1.44
C CYS A 114 16.72 -22.76 -1.37
N GLY A 115 17.38 -22.76 -0.22
CA GLY A 115 18.68 -23.39 -0.01
C GLY A 115 18.66 -24.93 -0.13
N ALA A 116 17.49 -25.56 -0.17
CA ALA A 116 17.36 -27.01 -0.35
C ALA A 116 17.29 -27.46 -1.82
N CYS A 117 16.60 -26.70 -2.68
CA CYS A 117 16.35 -27.12 -4.07
C CYS A 117 16.63 -26.04 -5.13
N GLY A 118 17.08 -24.85 -4.71
CA GLY A 118 17.39 -23.71 -5.58
C GLY A 118 16.18 -22.98 -6.14
N GLU A 119 14.95 -23.28 -5.71
CA GLU A 119 13.76 -22.64 -6.26
C GLU A 119 13.70 -21.15 -5.89
N PRO A 120 13.64 -20.23 -6.87
CA PRO A 120 13.48 -18.81 -6.63
C PRO A 120 12.01 -18.47 -6.38
N VAL A 121 11.75 -17.62 -5.40
CA VAL A 121 10.43 -17.12 -5.04
C VAL A 121 10.53 -15.62 -4.78
N ARG A 122 9.71 -14.82 -5.45
CA ARG A 122 9.68 -13.37 -5.23
C ARG A 122 8.71 -13.00 -4.11
N GLY A 123 9.10 -12.03 -3.30
CA GLY A 123 8.25 -11.54 -2.21
C GLY A 123 9.03 -10.73 -1.18
N GLU A 124 8.31 -9.90 -0.44
CA GLU A 124 8.85 -9.05 0.63
C GLU A 124 9.48 -9.89 1.76
N HIS A 125 8.96 -11.10 1.96
CA HIS A 125 9.38 -12.06 2.97
C HIS A 125 9.55 -13.46 2.35
N PRO A 126 10.37 -14.36 2.93
CA PRO A 126 10.46 -15.73 2.46
C PRO A 126 9.12 -16.46 2.67
N PRO A 127 8.73 -17.37 1.76
CA PRO A 127 7.48 -18.12 1.93
C PRO A 127 7.58 -19.08 3.13
N LYS A 128 6.43 -19.39 3.75
CA LYS A 128 6.36 -20.33 4.88
C LYS A 128 6.88 -21.73 4.54
N ALA A 129 6.70 -22.16 3.29
CA ALA A 129 7.23 -23.40 2.74
C ALA A 129 7.58 -23.23 1.26
N CYS A 130 8.58 -23.97 0.79
CA CYS A 130 8.97 -23.97 -0.61
C CYS A 130 7.86 -24.59 -1.49
N PRO A 131 7.40 -23.89 -2.55
CA PRO A 131 6.33 -24.40 -3.41
C PRO A 131 6.75 -25.64 -4.22
N LYS A 132 8.05 -25.92 -4.31
CA LYS A 132 8.61 -27.05 -5.07
C LYS A 132 8.93 -28.27 -4.22
N CYS A 133 9.67 -28.09 -3.12
CA CYS A 133 10.15 -29.20 -2.31
C CYS A 133 9.55 -29.26 -0.89
N GLY A 134 8.73 -28.28 -0.51
CA GLY A 134 8.11 -28.22 0.82
C GLY A 134 9.05 -27.83 1.96
N ALA A 135 10.31 -27.48 1.69
CA ALA A 135 11.26 -27.04 2.72
C ALA A 135 10.79 -25.77 3.43
N ASP A 136 11.06 -25.69 4.74
CA ASP A 136 10.59 -24.62 5.62
C ASP A 136 11.22 -23.26 5.29
N SER A 137 10.59 -22.18 5.77
CA SER A 137 11.01 -20.79 5.52
C SER A 137 12.47 -20.49 5.92
N GLU A 138 13.00 -21.17 6.94
CA GLU A 138 14.37 -21.00 7.43
C GLU A 138 15.44 -21.39 6.39
N ARG A 139 15.05 -22.16 5.38
CA ARG A 139 15.95 -22.58 4.30
C ARG A 139 16.09 -21.53 3.20
N PHE A 140 15.32 -20.45 3.21
CA PHE A 140 15.40 -19.41 2.18
C PHE A 140 16.50 -18.41 2.50
N VAL A 141 17.27 -18.07 1.46
CA VAL A 141 18.26 -16.99 1.50
C VAL A 141 17.83 -15.88 0.55
N LEU A 142 18.05 -14.63 0.96
CA LEU A 142 17.82 -13.50 0.08
C LEU A 142 18.87 -13.54 -1.03
N HIS A 143 18.43 -13.57 -2.29
CA HIS A 143 19.30 -13.47 -3.43
C HIS A 143 19.63 -11.99 -3.64
N GLU A 144 20.77 -11.57 -3.11
CA GLU A 144 21.34 -10.27 -3.44
C GLU A 144 21.84 -10.33 -4.89
N GLN A 145 21.04 -9.83 -5.84
CA GLN A 145 21.61 -9.50 -7.13
C GLN A 145 22.65 -8.38 -6.91
N PRO A 146 23.92 -8.56 -7.32
CA PRO A 146 24.85 -7.44 -7.34
C PRO A 146 24.24 -6.33 -8.21
N PRO A 147 24.52 -5.04 -7.92
CA PRO A 147 24.12 -3.98 -8.85
C PRO A 147 24.63 -4.38 -10.24
N GLY A 148 23.74 -4.37 -11.22
CA GLY A 148 24.04 -4.82 -12.58
C GLY A 148 25.27 -4.12 -13.16
N PRO A 149 25.88 -4.69 -14.22
CA PRO A 149 27.12 -4.18 -14.80
C PRO A 149 27.04 -2.72 -15.25
#